data_AF-A0A843EA85-F1
#
_entry.id   AF-A0A843EA85-F1
#
_cell.length_a   1.000
_cell.length_b   1.000
_cell.length_c   1.000
_cell.angle_alpha   90.00
_cell.angle_beta   90.00
_cell.angle_gamma   90.00
#
_symmetry.space_group_name_H-M   'P 1'
#
loop_
_entity.id
_entity.type
_entity.pdbx_description
1 polymer ?
#
loop_
_entity_poly.entity_id
_entity_poly.type
_entity_poly.pdbx_seq_one_letter_code
_entity_poly.pdbx_strand_id
1 'polypeptide(L)'
;MPTLKLAVEHARKCGINKIVIASTSGMTAELMAKDIEHEGISITIVTYAFGQKEPGTNPMPVELREGLKEKGFNICTAAHALSGVERSLSTTFGGIYPAEIIANTLRMFGQGMKVCVEISAMAADAGFVTSEERIIAIGGTAKGADTAIVLRPEVSSKILKTRIDKVICKPIG
;
A
#
# COMPACT_ATOMS: atom_id res chain seq x y z
N MET A 1 -5.45 -15.52 4.59
CA MET A 1 -4.95 -14.67 3.47
C MET A 1 -3.48 -15.01 3.18
N PRO A 2 -3.18 -15.87 2.18
CA PRO A 2 -1.83 -16.41 1.97
C PRO A 2 -0.74 -15.35 1.73
N THR A 3 -1.09 -14.26 1.06
CA THR A 3 -0.21 -13.13 0.73
C THR A 3 0.54 -12.58 1.95
N LEU A 4 -0.13 -12.44 3.10
CA LEU A 4 0.49 -11.89 4.32
C LEU A 4 1.58 -12.81 4.86
N LYS A 5 1.31 -14.13 4.88
CA LYS A 5 2.29 -15.14 5.32
C LYS A 5 3.51 -15.16 4.42
N LEU A 6 3.28 -15.23 3.09
CA LEU A 6 4.35 -15.22 2.10
C LEU A 6 5.22 -13.96 2.19
N ALA A 7 4.61 -12.80 2.42
CA ALA A 7 5.34 -11.55 2.58
C ALA A 7 6.26 -11.57 3.81
N VAL A 8 5.76 -12.01 4.97
CA VAL A 8 6.54 -12.06 6.21
C VAL A 8 7.62 -13.13 6.18
N GLU A 9 7.32 -14.31 5.64
CA GLU A 9 8.32 -15.36 5.41
C GLU A 9 9.45 -14.86 4.50
N HIS A 10 9.10 -14.13 3.44
CA HIS A 10 10.08 -13.52 2.56
C HIS A 10 10.89 -12.43 3.25
N ALA A 11 10.24 -11.59 4.06
CA ALA A 11 10.88 -10.54 4.84
C ALA A 11 11.96 -11.14 5.75
N ARG A 12 11.60 -12.16 6.53
CA ARG A 12 12.52 -12.88 7.42
C ARG A 12 13.67 -13.52 6.66
N LYS A 13 13.37 -14.24 5.58
CA LYS A 13 14.38 -14.93 4.75
C LYS A 13 15.40 -13.97 4.13
N CYS A 14 14.98 -12.76 3.79
CA CYS A 14 15.82 -11.78 3.09
C CYS A 14 16.32 -10.63 3.97
N GLY A 15 16.08 -10.67 5.28
CA GLY A 15 16.48 -9.61 6.20
C GLY A 15 15.80 -8.25 5.91
N ILE A 16 14.60 -8.26 5.34
CA ILE A 16 13.81 -7.04 5.10
C ILE A 16 12.98 -6.77 6.36
N ASN A 17 13.17 -5.59 6.95
CA ASN A 17 12.57 -5.22 8.24
C ASN A 17 11.41 -4.24 8.11
N LYS A 18 10.97 -3.90 6.89
CA LYS A 18 9.86 -2.97 6.65
C LYS A 18 8.82 -3.55 5.68
N ILE A 19 7.56 -3.49 6.09
CA ILE A 19 6.41 -3.86 5.26
C ILE A 19 5.45 -2.68 5.17
N VAL A 20 4.97 -2.38 3.97
CA VAL A 20 3.88 -1.43 3.72
C VAL A 20 2.66 -2.21 3.25
N ILE A 21 1.50 -2.01 3.87
CA ILE A 21 0.28 -2.78 3.61
C ILE A 21 -0.92 -1.89 3.33
N ALA A 22 -1.64 -2.16 2.23
CA ALA A 22 -2.92 -1.52 1.95
C ALA A 22 -4.02 -2.11 2.84
N SER A 23 -4.76 -1.27 3.57
CA SER A 23 -5.92 -1.71 4.35
C SER A 23 -6.93 -0.59 4.50
N THR A 24 -7.95 -0.58 3.65
CA THR A 24 -8.98 0.46 3.60
C THR A 24 -9.81 0.54 4.89
N SER A 25 -10.44 -0.58 5.29
CA SER A 25 -11.28 -0.63 6.50
C SER A 25 -10.51 -1.09 7.75
N GLY A 26 -9.23 -1.42 7.62
CA GLY A 26 -8.43 -1.98 8.71
C GLY A 26 -8.41 -3.51 8.76
N MET A 27 -9.37 -4.22 8.17
CA MET A 27 -9.50 -5.69 8.29
C MET A 27 -8.25 -6.48 7.88
N THR A 28 -7.57 -6.08 6.79
CA THR A 28 -6.35 -6.76 6.33
C THR A 28 -5.20 -6.56 7.32
N ALA A 29 -5.07 -5.35 7.87
CA ALA A 29 -4.10 -5.04 8.91
C ALA A 29 -4.44 -5.73 10.25
N GLU A 30 -5.71 -5.88 10.57
CA GLU A 30 -6.15 -6.60 11.76
C GLU A 30 -5.79 -8.09 11.68
N LEU A 31 -6.00 -8.73 10.53
CA LEU A 31 -5.54 -10.10 10.28
C LEU A 31 -4.02 -10.21 10.39
N MET A 32 -3.28 -9.24 9.85
CA MET A 32 -1.82 -9.16 10.01
C MET A 32 -1.41 -9.10 11.48
N ALA A 33 -2.10 -8.29 12.29
CA ALA A 33 -1.81 -8.11 13.71
C ALA A 33 -2.18 -9.31 14.58
N LYS A 34 -3.22 -10.08 14.22
CA LYS A 34 -3.73 -11.20 15.01
C LYS A 34 -3.11 -12.55 14.63
N ASP A 35 -2.94 -12.79 13.33
CA ASP A 35 -2.73 -14.15 12.82
C ASP A 35 -1.31 -14.41 12.31
N ILE A 36 -0.48 -13.36 12.20
CA ILE A 36 0.85 -13.43 11.61
C ILE A 36 1.88 -12.88 12.58
N GLU A 37 2.85 -13.70 12.99
CA GLU A 37 3.98 -13.23 13.79
C GLU A 37 4.92 -12.37 12.93
N HIS A 38 5.23 -11.16 13.40
CA HIS A 38 6.02 -10.18 12.65
C HIS A 38 7.00 -9.39 13.53
N GLU A 39 7.45 -9.99 14.63
CA GLU A 39 8.46 -9.40 15.49
C GLU A 39 9.71 -8.98 14.70
N GLY A 40 10.24 -7.80 14.99
CA GLY A 40 11.38 -7.20 14.29
C GLY A 40 11.06 -6.60 12.91
N ILE A 41 9.79 -6.64 12.46
CA ILE A 41 9.35 -6.02 11.21
C ILE A 41 8.47 -4.81 11.53
N SER A 42 8.90 -3.62 11.10
CA SER A 42 8.08 -2.41 11.14
C SER A 42 7.03 -2.45 10.04
N ILE A 43 5.76 -2.29 10.42
CA ILE A 43 4.63 -2.35 9.47
C ILE A 43 3.95 -0.99 9.39
N THR A 44 3.82 -0.50 8.17
CA THR A 44 3.08 0.74 7.85
C THR A 44 1.81 0.40 7.09
N ILE A 45 0.67 0.71 7.70
CA ILE A 45 -0.65 0.58 7.10
C ILE A 45 -0.93 1.84 6.30
N VAL A 46 -1.32 1.68 5.04
CA VAL A 46 -1.80 2.77 4.19
C VAL A 46 -3.30 2.59 3.98
N THR A 47 -4.08 3.61 4.35
CA THR A 47 -5.53 3.66 4.18
C THR A 47 -5.95 4.84 3.33
N TYR A 48 -7.22 4.87 2.93
CA TYR A 48 -7.81 5.93 2.10
C TYR A 48 -7.72 7.29 2.78
N ALA A 49 -7.66 8.35 1.98
CA ALA A 49 -7.83 9.71 2.48
C ALA A 49 -9.22 9.89 3.13
N PHE A 50 -9.31 10.83 4.07
CA PHE A 50 -10.61 11.31 4.54
C PHE A 50 -11.39 11.92 3.38
N GLY A 51 -12.71 11.71 3.35
CA GLY A 51 -13.55 12.28 2.29
C GLY A 51 -13.63 11.47 1.00
N GLN A 52 -12.85 10.39 0.85
CA GLN A 52 -12.79 9.65 -0.41
C GLN A 52 -14.09 8.90 -0.75
N LYS A 53 -14.81 8.39 0.27
CA LYS A 53 -16.13 7.76 0.09
C LYS A 53 -17.26 8.67 0.55
N GLU A 54 -17.11 9.24 1.74
CA GLU A 54 -18.07 10.15 2.35
C GLU A 54 -17.30 11.34 2.96
N PRO A 55 -17.82 12.58 2.82
CA PRO A 55 -17.15 13.78 3.34
C PRO A 55 -16.80 13.65 4.82
N GLY A 56 -15.54 13.97 5.16
CA GLY A 56 -15.09 14.02 6.56
C GLY A 56 -14.89 12.66 7.25
N THR A 57 -15.09 11.53 6.56
CA THR A 57 -14.94 10.19 7.17
C THR A 57 -13.77 9.41 6.59
N ASN A 58 -13.28 8.44 7.37
CA ASN A 58 -12.35 7.41 6.95
C ASN A 58 -12.99 6.03 7.14
N PRO A 59 -12.86 5.08 6.19
CA PRO A 59 -13.48 3.76 6.31
C PRO A 59 -12.93 2.89 7.46
N MET A 60 -11.77 3.23 8.01
CA MET A 60 -11.19 2.55 9.18
C MET A 60 -11.76 3.16 10.46
N PRO A 61 -12.50 2.38 11.29
CA PRO A 61 -13.03 2.85 12.57
C PRO A 61 -11.93 3.39 13.49
N VAL A 62 -12.27 4.38 14.32
CA VAL A 62 -11.32 5.03 15.24
C VAL A 62 -10.77 4.02 16.24
N GLU A 63 -11.63 3.16 16.78
CA GLU A 63 -11.27 2.16 17.78
C GLU A 63 -10.29 1.13 17.20
N LEU A 64 -10.53 0.67 15.98
CA LEU A 64 -9.62 -0.23 15.27
C LEU A 64 -8.30 0.46 14.94
N ARG A 65 -8.34 1.74 14.54
CA ARG A 65 -7.15 2.54 14.23
C ARG A 65 -6.25 2.68 15.47
N GLU A 66 -6.80 3.06 16.61
CA GLU A 66 -6.02 3.21 17.85
C GLU A 66 -5.51 1.85 18.34
N GLY A 67 -6.33 0.80 18.31
CA GLY A 67 -5.88 -0.55 18.66
C GLY A 67 -4.77 -1.11 17.75
N LEU A 68 -4.70 -0.70 16.48
CA LEU A 68 -3.59 -1.06 15.59
C LEU A 68 -2.31 -0.27 15.94
N LYS A 69 -2.42 1.02 16.28
CA LYS A 69 -1.27 1.82 16.74
C LYS A 69 -0.69 1.31 18.05
N GLU A 70 -1.55 0.94 19.01
CA GLU A 70 -1.12 0.35 20.29
C GLU A 70 -0.33 -0.94 20.10
N LYS A 71 -0.63 -1.68 19.02
CA LYS A 71 0.12 -2.87 18.60
C LYS A 71 1.41 -2.56 17.83
N GLY A 72 1.80 -1.29 17.71
CA GLY A 72 3.04 -0.85 17.08
C GLY A 72 2.98 -0.64 15.57
N PHE A 73 1.78 -0.63 14.96
CA PHE A 73 1.64 -0.33 13.54
C PHE A 73 1.68 1.18 13.29
N ASN A 74 2.42 1.58 12.26
CA ASN A 74 2.31 2.93 11.70
C ASN A 74 1.07 3.03 10.82
N ILE A 75 0.42 4.19 10.77
CA ILE A 75 -0.74 4.42 9.90
C ILE A 75 -0.56 5.70 9.08
N CYS A 76 -0.50 5.52 7.76
CA CYS A 76 -0.49 6.58 6.77
C CYS A 76 -1.90 6.77 6.19
N THR A 77 -2.43 7.98 6.34
CA THR A 77 -3.70 8.41 5.74
C THR A 77 -3.41 9.58 4.80
N ALA A 78 -3.53 9.36 3.49
CA ALA A 78 -3.22 10.39 2.49
C ALA A 78 -3.99 10.17 1.19
N ALA A 79 -3.96 11.16 0.30
CA ALA A 79 -4.47 11.02 -1.06
C ALA A 79 -3.68 9.96 -1.82
N HIS A 80 -4.36 9.23 -2.71
CA HIS A 80 -3.75 8.24 -3.58
C HIS A 80 -2.72 8.87 -4.53
N ALA A 81 -1.45 8.46 -4.42
CA ALA A 81 -0.34 9.04 -5.18
C ALA A 81 -0.47 8.85 -6.71
N LEU A 82 -1.11 7.77 -7.18
CA LEU A 82 -1.29 7.49 -8.61
C LEU A 82 -2.66 7.91 -9.13
N SER A 83 -3.26 8.93 -8.50
CA SER A 83 -4.39 9.66 -9.10
C SER A 83 -4.48 11.11 -8.61
N GLY A 84 -4.32 11.34 -7.30
CA GLY A 84 -4.32 12.68 -6.70
C GLY A 84 -5.44 13.59 -7.21
N VAL A 85 -5.08 14.84 -7.49
CA VAL A 85 -5.99 15.85 -8.04
C VAL A 85 -6.49 15.51 -9.45
N GLU A 86 -5.70 14.77 -10.25
CA GLU A 86 -6.09 14.40 -11.62
C GLU A 86 -7.37 13.56 -11.64
N ARG A 87 -7.65 12.81 -10.56
CA ARG A 87 -8.94 12.10 -10.38
C ARG A 87 -10.14 13.03 -10.51
N SER A 88 -10.07 14.24 -9.96
CA SER A 88 -11.18 15.20 -10.03
C SER A 88 -11.40 15.68 -11.48
N LEU A 89 -10.31 15.83 -12.24
CA LEU A 89 -10.37 16.22 -13.64
C LEU A 89 -10.98 15.10 -14.48
N SER A 90 -10.49 13.86 -14.35
CA SER A 90 -11.01 12.73 -15.15
C SER A 90 -12.45 12.39 -14.85
N THR A 91 -12.91 12.53 -13.60
CA THR A 91 -14.33 12.31 -13.28
C THR A 91 -15.26 13.41 -13.77
N THR A 92 -14.76 14.66 -13.86
CA THR A 92 -15.59 15.82 -14.22
C THR A 92 -15.62 16.05 -15.73
N PHE A 93 -14.45 15.98 -16.37
CA PHE A 93 -14.26 16.32 -17.78
C PHE A 93 -14.03 15.10 -18.68
N GLY A 94 -13.90 13.90 -18.10
CA GLY A 94 -13.51 12.70 -18.82
C GLY A 94 -12.01 12.65 -19.14
N GLY A 95 -11.60 11.63 -19.91
CA GLY A 95 -10.21 11.43 -20.33
C GLY A 95 -9.36 10.61 -19.36
N ILE A 96 -8.04 10.58 -19.62
CA ILE A 96 -7.02 9.93 -18.80
C ILE A 96 -5.79 10.85 -18.69
N TYR A 97 -5.26 10.98 -17.47
CA TYR A 97 -4.16 11.87 -17.16
C TYR A 97 -2.88 11.11 -16.76
N PRO A 98 -1.69 11.74 -16.79
CA PRO A 98 -0.41 11.06 -16.63
C PRO A 98 -0.29 10.13 -15.41
N ALA A 99 -0.75 10.53 -14.23
CA ALA A 99 -0.69 9.66 -13.05
C ALA A 99 -1.59 8.42 -13.21
N GLU A 100 -2.75 8.60 -13.83
CA GLU A 100 -3.66 7.49 -14.14
C GLU A 100 -3.14 6.59 -15.26
N ILE A 101 -2.39 7.12 -16.22
CA ILE A 101 -1.69 6.32 -17.24
C ILE A 101 -0.69 5.39 -16.54
N ILE A 102 0.15 5.90 -15.63
CA ILE A 102 1.07 5.08 -14.83
C ILE A 102 0.31 4.01 -14.06
N ALA A 103 -0.78 4.39 -13.39
CA ALA A 103 -1.63 3.45 -12.66
C ALA A 103 -2.16 2.32 -13.55
N ASN A 104 -2.66 2.65 -14.75
CA ASN A 104 -3.20 1.68 -15.68
C ASN A 104 -2.13 0.79 -16.31
N THR A 105 -0.92 1.31 -16.56
CA THR A 105 0.24 0.50 -16.96
C THR A 105 0.58 -0.54 -15.89
N LEU A 106 0.62 -0.14 -14.61
CA LEU A 106 0.89 -1.09 -13.51
C LEU A 106 -0.21 -2.14 -13.36
N ARG A 107 -1.47 -1.78 -13.64
CA ARG A 107 -2.61 -2.71 -13.64
C ARG A 107 -2.50 -3.81 -14.69
N MET A 108 -1.62 -3.69 -15.69
CA MET A 108 -1.31 -4.79 -16.60
C MET A 108 -0.73 -6.01 -15.85
N PHE A 109 -0.14 -5.80 -14.66
CA PHE A 109 0.31 -6.88 -13.77
C PHE A 109 -0.76 -7.30 -12.74
N GLY A 110 -1.90 -6.61 -12.69
CA GLY A 110 -2.98 -6.78 -11.70
C GLY A 110 -3.22 -5.52 -10.86
N GLN A 111 -4.42 -5.38 -10.27
CA GLN A 111 -4.76 -4.23 -9.42
C GLN A 111 -3.82 -4.09 -8.22
N GLY A 112 -3.47 -5.23 -7.60
CA GLY A 112 -2.55 -5.25 -6.46
C GLY A 112 -1.16 -4.69 -6.78
N MET A 113 -0.64 -4.86 -8.01
CA MET A 113 0.66 -4.28 -8.39
C MET A 113 0.64 -2.75 -8.33
N LYS A 114 -0.39 -2.13 -8.92
CA LYS A 114 -0.59 -0.68 -8.85
C LYS A 114 -0.69 -0.21 -7.41
N VAL A 115 -1.46 -0.93 -6.59
CA VAL A 115 -1.63 -0.60 -5.16
C VAL A 115 -0.30 -0.67 -4.43
N CYS A 116 0.50 -1.74 -4.62
CA CYS A 116 1.81 -1.87 -3.99
C CYS A 116 2.73 -0.67 -4.28
N VAL A 117 2.80 -0.22 -5.54
CA VAL A 117 3.62 0.94 -5.91
C VAL A 117 3.06 2.23 -5.30
N GLU A 118 1.75 2.44 -5.37
CA GLU A 118 1.09 3.63 -4.85
C GLU A 118 1.26 3.81 -3.35
N ILE A 119 0.96 2.78 -2.56
CA ILE A 119 1.04 2.86 -1.09
C ILE A 119 2.48 3.05 -0.63
N SER A 120 3.44 2.54 -1.39
CA SER A 120 4.85 2.69 -1.04
C SER A 120 5.33 4.11 -1.28
N ALA A 121 4.88 4.76 -2.35
CA ALA A 121 5.13 6.18 -2.58
C ALA A 121 4.45 7.05 -1.51
N MET A 122 3.22 6.73 -1.12
CA MET A 122 2.53 7.42 -0.02
C MET A 122 3.27 7.27 1.33
N ALA A 123 3.75 6.06 1.62
CA ALA A 123 4.54 5.80 2.83
C ALA A 123 5.89 6.55 2.79
N ALA A 124 6.51 6.67 1.61
CA ALA A 124 7.74 7.44 1.43
C ALA A 124 7.51 8.94 1.61
N ASP A 125 6.44 9.49 1.02
CA ASP A 125 6.04 10.89 1.19
C ASP A 125 5.79 11.24 2.67
N ALA A 126 5.27 10.29 3.45
CA ALA A 126 5.01 10.45 4.88
C ALA A 126 6.22 10.13 5.79
N GLY A 127 7.38 9.75 5.23
CA GLY A 127 8.61 9.49 5.98
C GLY A 127 8.66 8.15 6.73
N PHE A 128 7.75 7.21 6.45
CA PHE A 128 7.77 5.87 7.06
C PHE A 128 8.83 4.95 6.42
N VAL A 129 9.14 5.19 5.14
CA VAL A 129 10.16 4.49 4.36
C VAL A 129 10.99 5.51 3.57
N THR A 130 12.20 5.14 3.20
CA THR A 130 13.12 5.99 2.44
C THR A 130 13.50 5.34 1.10
N SER A 131 14.00 6.14 0.16
CA SER A 131 14.22 5.68 -1.22
C SER A 131 15.33 4.64 -1.38
N GLU A 132 16.24 4.54 -0.40
CA GLU A 132 17.32 3.56 -0.38
C GLU A 132 16.90 2.22 0.25
N GLU A 133 15.76 2.20 0.95
CA GLU A 133 15.30 1.02 1.67
C GLU A 133 14.62 0.03 0.73
N ARG A 134 15.08 -1.22 0.80
CA ARG A 134 14.35 -2.34 0.25
C ARG A 134 13.22 -2.71 1.21
N ILE A 135 11.98 -2.63 0.74
CA ILE A 135 10.78 -2.94 1.52
C ILE A 135 9.95 -4.03 0.83
N ILE A 136 8.97 -4.59 1.56
CA ILE A 136 7.89 -5.34 0.94
C ILE A 136 6.60 -4.52 0.97
N ALA A 137 5.93 -4.42 -0.18
CA ALA A 137 4.60 -3.82 -0.27
C ALA A 137 3.54 -4.89 -0.54
N ILE A 138 2.42 -4.77 0.16
CA ILE A 138 1.28 -5.69 0.09
C ILE A 138 0.04 -4.92 -0.36
N GLY A 139 -0.50 -5.33 -1.50
CA GLY A 139 -1.69 -4.75 -2.13
C GLY A 139 -2.72 -5.82 -2.50
N GLY A 140 -3.88 -5.38 -2.97
CA GLY A 140 -4.97 -6.29 -3.33
C GLY A 140 -5.95 -5.72 -4.34
N THR A 141 -6.82 -6.60 -4.83
CA THR A 141 -7.90 -6.28 -5.77
C THR A 141 -9.21 -6.14 -5.02
N ALA A 142 -9.82 -4.94 -5.06
CA ALA A 142 -11.09 -4.59 -4.42
C ALA A 142 -11.14 -4.72 -2.88
N LYS A 143 -10.88 -5.91 -2.33
CA LYS A 143 -10.82 -6.20 -0.89
C LYS A 143 -9.71 -7.21 -0.60
N GLY A 144 -9.11 -7.10 0.59
CA GLY A 144 -8.05 -8.01 1.03
C GLY A 144 -6.71 -7.73 0.36
N ALA A 145 -5.83 -8.74 0.35
CA ALA A 145 -4.52 -8.66 -0.26
C ALA A 145 -4.22 -9.93 -1.08
N ASP A 146 -3.78 -9.72 -2.33
CA ASP A 146 -3.49 -10.77 -3.30
C ASP A 146 -2.10 -10.64 -3.94
N THR A 147 -1.43 -9.50 -3.74
CA THR A 147 -0.17 -9.15 -4.37
C THR A 147 0.83 -8.71 -3.31
N ALA A 148 2.04 -9.26 -3.36
CA ALA A 148 3.15 -8.82 -2.54
C ALA A 148 4.40 -8.70 -3.41
N ILE A 149 5.12 -7.58 -3.29
CA ILE A 149 6.34 -7.30 -4.06
C ILE A 149 7.44 -6.78 -3.15
N VAL A 150 8.69 -7.05 -3.51
CA VAL A 150 9.86 -6.35 -3.00
C VAL A 150 10.14 -5.17 -3.92
N LEU A 151 10.30 -3.98 -3.35
CA LEU A 151 10.64 -2.79 -4.12
C LEU A 151 11.54 -1.84 -3.31
N ARG A 152 12.15 -0.88 -4.02
CA ARG A 152 12.72 0.33 -3.46
C ARG A 152 11.83 1.50 -3.89
N PRO A 153 11.04 2.05 -2.97
CA PRO A 153 10.08 3.09 -3.30
C PRO A 153 10.79 4.41 -3.56
N GLU A 154 10.08 5.34 -4.16
CA GLU A 154 10.46 6.76 -4.19
C GLU A 154 9.24 7.60 -3.82
N VAL A 155 9.49 8.82 -3.37
CA VAL A 155 8.42 9.82 -3.14
C VAL A 155 7.61 10.03 -4.42
N SER A 156 6.33 10.41 -4.29
CA SER A 156 5.41 10.52 -5.43
C SER A 156 5.92 11.46 -6.53
N SER A 157 6.60 12.55 -6.16
CA SER A 157 7.24 13.49 -7.08
C SER A 157 8.38 12.87 -7.93
N LYS A 158 8.89 11.70 -7.53
CA LYS A 158 9.96 10.94 -8.21
C LYS A 158 9.50 9.52 -8.57
N ILE A 159 8.19 9.29 -8.73
CA ILE A 159 7.60 7.95 -8.85
C ILE A 159 8.28 7.03 -9.86
N LEU A 160 8.75 7.57 -10.99
CA LEU A 160 9.42 6.80 -12.05
C LEU A 160 10.80 6.25 -11.67
N LYS A 161 11.36 6.68 -10.53
CA LYS A 161 12.59 6.12 -9.95
C LYS A 161 12.32 4.92 -9.03
N THR A 162 11.05 4.62 -8.74
CA THR A 162 10.67 3.41 -7.99
C THR A 162 11.16 2.18 -8.73
N ARG A 163 11.85 1.28 -8.00
CA ARG A 163 12.37 0.04 -8.57
C ARG A 163 11.66 -1.16 -7.97
N ILE A 164 10.96 -1.93 -8.81
CA ILE A 164 10.37 -3.21 -8.42
C ILE A 164 11.46 -4.29 -8.54
N ASP A 165 11.88 -4.85 -7.42
CA ASP A 165 12.98 -5.82 -7.36
C ASP A 165 12.50 -7.25 -7.55
N LYS A 166 11.32 -7.59 -7.04
CA LYS A 166 10.77 -8.95 -7.09
C LYS A 166 9.27 -8.97 -6.89
N VAL A 167 8.58 -9.85 -7.61
CA VAL A 167 7.20 -10.24 -7.29
C VAL A 167 7.23 -11.49 -6.40
N ILE A 168 6.66 -11.41 -5.20
CA ILE A 168 6.55 -12.55 -4.27
C ILE A 168 5.34 -13.39 -4.66
N CYS A 169 4.19 -12.74 -4.84
CA CYS A 169 2.98 -13.36 -5.37
C CYS A 169 2.10 -12.30 -6.05
N LYS A 170 1.27 -12.76 -6.99
CA LYS A 170 0.19 -11.97 -7.62
C LYS A 170 -0.86 -12.92 -8.21
N PRO A 171 -2.10 -12.48 -8.47
CA PRO A 171 -3.06 -13.21 -9.28
C PRO A 171 -2.55 -13.45 -10.71
N ILE A 172 -3.07 -14.48 -11.38
CA ILE A 172 -2.78 -14.80 -12.78
C ILE A 172 -3.84 -14.20 -13.73
N GLY A 173 -5.01 -13.79 -13.21
CA GLY A 173 -6.13 -13.21 -13.96
C GLY A 173 -6.50 -11.82 -13.48
#